data_AF-A0A1G3XGW2-F1
#
_entry.id   AF-A0A1G3XGW2-F1
#
_cell.length_a   1.000
_cell.length_b   1.000
_cell.length_c   1.000
_cell.angle_alpha   90.00
_cell.angle_beta   90.00
_cell.angle_gamma   90.00
#
_symmetry.space_group_name_H-M   'P 1'
#
loop_
_entity.id
_entity.type
_entity.pdbx_description
1 polymer ?
#
loop_
_entity_poly.entity_id
_entity_poly.type
_entity_poly.pdbx_seq_one_letter_code
_entity_poly.pdbx_strand_id
1 'polypeptide(L)' 'MSDSNDDDATVAVRRQTRIMLLVLPIIMAALIVGGVFLGFYVSDLMGSHGSLILPIVFATVGLFAALVVSLVVIKKVLKA' A
#
# COMPACT_ATOMS: atom_id res chain seq x y z
N MET A 1 22.03 2.18 -37.38
CA MET A 1 21.66 3.33 -36.55
C MET A 1 20.28 3.06 -35.96
N SER A 2 20.21 2.22 -34.92
CA SER A 2 18.94 1.79 -34.28
C SER A 2 19.10 1.58 -32.77
N ASP A 3 20.16 2.14 -32.18
CA ASP A 3 20.62 1.81 -30.82
C ASP A 3 20.11 2.82 -29.77
N SER A 4 19.75 4.05 -30.17
CA SER A 4 19.35 5.10 -29.23
C SER A 4 17.89 5.02 -28.76
N ASN A 5 17.03 4.24 -29.42
CA ASN A 5 15.59 4.20 -29.11
C ASN A 5 15.25 3.17 -28.01
N ASP A 6 16.10 2.16 -27.81
CA ASP A 6 15.92 1.12 -26.77
C ASP A 6 16.45 1.59 -25.40
N ASP A 7 17.45 2.47 -25.38
CA ASP A 7 17.99 3.06 -24.15
C ASP A 7 16.97 3.98 -23.46
N ASP A 8 16.21 4.78 -24.22
CA ASP A 8 15.20 5.69 -23.66
C ASP A 8 14.02 4.92 -23.01
N ALA A 9 13.60 3.82 -23.64
CA ALA A 9 12.54 2.96 -23.12
C ALA A 9 12.93 2.26 -21.82
N THR A 10 14.17 1.77 -21.72
CA THR A 10 14.65 1.09 -20.51
C THR A 10 14.84 2.05 -19.33
N VAL A 11 15.23 3.31 -19.58
CA VAL A 11 15.36 4.34 -18.52
C VAL A 11 13.99 4.76 -17.97
N ALA A 12 12.98 4.92 -18.83
CA ALA A 12 11.62 5.27 -18.43
C ALA A 12 10.99 4.18 -17.54
N VAL A 13 11.12 2.90 -17.94
CA VAL A 13 10.61 1.76 -17.17
C VAL A 13 11.33 1.64 -15.82
N ARG A 14 12.67 1.78 -15.79
CA ARG A 14 13.45 1.75 -14.54
C ARG A 14 13.04 2.85 -13.56
N ARG A 15 12.77 4.06 -14.06
CA ARG A 15 12.33 5.20 -13.24
C ARG A 15 10.94 4.98 -12.67
N GLN A 16 10.02 4.46 -13.48
CA GLN A 16 8.65 4.15 -13.03
C GLN A 16 8.65 3.05 -11.96
N THR A 17 9.43 1.99 -12.14
CA THR A 17 9.58 0.92 -11.14
C THR A 17 10.20 1.42 -9.83
N ARG A 18 11.22 2.30 -9.90
CA ARG A 18 11.81 2.92 -8.70
C ARG A 18 10.81 3.78 -7.93
N ILE A 19 10.01 4.58 -8.63
CA ILE A 19 8.97 5.41 -7.98
C ILE A 19 7.91 4.51 -7.35
N MET A 20 7.47 3.46 -8.04
CA MET A 20 6.46 2.53 -7.55
C MET A 20 6.94 1.77 -6.29
N LEU A 21 8.22 1.38 -6.25
CA LEU A 21 8.84 0.76 -5.07
C LEU A 21 8.94 1.71 -3.86
N LEU A 22 9.06 3.02 -4.08
CA LEU A 22 9.06 4.03 -3.02
C LEU A 22 7.65 4.39 -2.53
N VAL A 23 6.68 4.47 -3.45
CA VAL A 23 5.30 4.88 -3.14
C VAL A 23 4.52 3.76 -2.48
N LEU A 24 4.75 2.50 -2.87
CA LEU A 24 4.05 1.34 -2.31
C LEU A 24 4.15 1.25 -0.77
N PRO A 25 5.33 1.26 -0.14
CA PRO A 25 5.43 1.17 1.32
C PRO A 25 4.77 2.35 2.04
N ILE A 26 4.76 3.54 1.43
CA ILE A 26 4.09 4.71 2.00
C ILE A 26 2.57 4.52 2.00
N ILE A 27 2.00 4.04 0.89
CA ILE A 27 0.57 3.73 0.80
C ILE A 27 0.20 2.62 1.80
N MET A 28 1.01 1.58 1.90
CA MET A 28 0.81 0.48 2.85
C MET A 28 0.81 1.00 4.30
N ALA A 29 1.80 1.82 4.65
CA ALA A 29 1.89 2.42 5.97
C ALA A 29 0.69 3.32 6.27
N ALA A 30 0.26 4.16 5.32
CA ALA A 30 -0.91 5.03 5.48
C ALA A 30 -2.20 4.22 5.69
N LEU A 31 -2.38 3.11 4.97
CA LEU A 31 -3.53 2.22 5.14
C LEU A 31 -3.53 1.51 6.50
N ILE A 32 -2.37 1.03 6.95
CA ILE A 32 -2.24 0.34 8.24
C ILE A 32 -2.46 1.32 9.40
N VAL A 33 -1.74 2.45 9.40
CA VAL A 33 -1.85 3.47 10.44
C VAL A 33 -3.25 4.08 10.44
N GLY A 34 -3.79 4.38 9.26
CA GLY A 34 -5.17 4.87 9.11
C GLY A 34 -6.20 3.89 9.65
N GLY A 35 -6.06 2.59 9.35
CA GLY A 35 -6.93 1.55 9.89
C GLY A 35 -6.87 1.47 11.41
N VAL A 36 -5.66 1.49 11.98
CA VAL A 36 -5.46 1.49 13.45
C VAL A 36 -6.13 2.70 14.10
N PHE A 37 -5.88 3.91 13.58
CA PHE A 37 -6.48 5.15 14.09
C PHE A 37 -8.00 5.12 14.01
N LEU A 38 -8.55 4.65 12.89
CA LEU A 38 -9.99 4.54 12.69
C LEU A 38 -10.61 3.52 13.67
N GLY A 39 -9.93 2.41 13.92
CA GLY A 39 -10.37 1.41 14.91
C GLY A 39 -10.38 1.94 16.34
N PHE A 40 -9.39 2.76 16.72
CA PHE A 40 -9.40 3.46 18.01
C PHE A 40 -10.52 4.50 18.10
N TYR A 41 -10.74 5.28 17.04
CA TYR A 41 -11.80 6.28 16.98
C TYR A 41 -13.20 5.64 17.12
N VAL A 42 -13.45 4.52 16.44
CA VAL A 42 -14.71 3.79 16.55
C VAL A 42 -14.88 3.15 17.94
N SER A 43 -13.78 2.63 18.53
CA SER A 43 -13.81 2.06 19.88
C SER A 43 -14.19 3.11 20.94
N ASP A 44 -13.68 4.33 20.80
CA ASP A 44 -13.99 5.46 21.68
C ASP A 44 -15.47 5.88 21.56
N LEU A 45 -16.00 5.96 20.34
CA LEU A 45 -17.42 6.24 20.08
C LEU A 45 -18.38 5.18 20.65
N MET A 46 -17.96 3.91 20.70
CA MET A 46 -18.77 2.84 21.28
C MET A 46 -18.75 2.81 22.81
N GLY A 47 -18.07 3.76 23.48
CA GLY A 47 -17.94 3.81 24.93
C GLY A 47 -17.10 2.67 25.52
N SER A 48 -16.44 1.91 24.65
CA SER A 48 -15.62 0.74 24.93
C SER A 48 -14.21 1.20 25.33
N HIS A 49 -14.12 1.96 26.42
CA HIS A 49 -12.86 2.46 26.95
C HIS A 49 -11.95 1.28 27.31
N GLY A 50 -10.87 1.09 26.54
CA GLY A 50 -9.84 0.06 26.78
C GLY A 50 -9.97 -1.24 25.97
N SER A 51 -10.98 -1.40 25.11
CA SER A 51 -11.01 -2.57 24.22
C SER A 51 -10.04 -2.42 23.06
N LEU A 52 -9.03 -3.29 23.04
CA LEU A 52 -8.07 -3.42 21.94
C LEU A 52 -8.62 -4.24 20.76
N ILE A 53 -9.79 -4.87 20.91
CA ILE A 53 -10.36 -5.79 19.92
C ILE A 53 -10.70 -5.03 18.62
N LEU A 54 -11.38 -3.89 18.73
CA LEU A 54 -11.81 -3.08 17.59
C LEU A 54 -10.61 -2.52 16.78
N PRO A 55 -9.60 -1.90 17.43
CA PRO A 55 -8.36 -1.50 16.76
C PRO A 55 -7.67 -2.66 16.04
N ILE A 56 -7.59 -3.84 16.66
CA ILE A 56 -6.95 -5.02 16.07
C ILE A 56 -7.72 -5.51 14.84
N VAL A 57 -9.05 -5.55 14.89
CA VAL A 57 -9.90 -5.94 13.75
C VAL A 57 -9.69 -4.98 12.58
N PHE A 58 -9.74 -3.66 12.83
CA PHE A 58 -9.52 -2.66 11.79
C PHE A 58 -8.08 -2.67 11.24
N ALA A 59 -7.08 -2.91 12.07
CA ALA A 59 -5.69 -3.08 11.63
C ALA A 59 -5.52 -4.31 10.72
N THR A 60 -6.21 -5.42 11.05
CA THR A 60 -6.20 -6.65 10.25
C THR A 60 -6.86 -6.42 8.89
N VAL A 61 -7.98 -5.71 8.85
CA VAL A 61 -8.64 -5.31 7.60
C VAL A 61 -7.75 -4.37 6.78
N GLY A 62 -7.11 -3.38 7.42
CA GLY A 62 -6.17 -2.48 6.76
C GLY A 62 -4.97 -3.22 6.17
N LEU A 63 -4.42 -4.20 6.89
CA LEU A 63 -3.33 -5.05 6.41
C LEU A 63 -3.78 -5.92 5.23
N PHE A 64 -4.97 -6.50 5.30
CA PHE A 64 -5.51 -7.30 4.20
C PHE A 64 -5.70 -6.46 2.93
N ALA A 65 -6.25 -5.24 3.05
CA ALA A 65 -6.39 -4.31 1.94
C ALA A 65 -5.03 -3.93 1.34
N ALA A 66 -4.04 -3.65 2.19
CA ALA A 66 -2.66 -3.40 1.80
C ALA A 66 -2.08 -4.57 0.96
N LEU A 67 -2.22 -5.82 1.43
CA LEU A 67 -1.76 -6.99 0.69
C LEU A 67 -2.45 -7.14 -0.68
N VAL A 68 -3.76 -6.90 -0.76
CA VAL A 68 -4.50 -6.93 -2.03
C VAL A 68 -3.96 -5.89 -3.01
N VAL A 69 -3.75 -4.65 -2.55
CA VAL A 69 -3.16 -3.57 -3.37
C VAL A 69 -1.76 -3.96 -3.86
N SER A 70 -0.93 -4.53 -2.98
CA SER A 70 0.40 -5.02 -3.32
C SER A 70 0.36 -6.10 -4.41
N LEU A 71 -0.57 -7.06 -4.31
CA LEU A 71 -0.73 -8.11 -5.33
C LEU A 71 -1.18 -7.55 -6.68
N VAL A 72 -2.06 -6.54 -6.70
CA VAL A 72 -2.49 -5.87 -7.94
C VAL A 72 -1.32 -5.12 -8.59
N VAL A 73 -0.52 -4.43 -7.79
CA VAL A 73 0.71 -3.74 -8.21
C VAL A 73 1.70 -4.73 -8.81
N ILE A 74 2.01 -5.83 -8.11
CA ILE A 74 2.90 -6.88 -8.60
C ILE A 74 2.37 -7.48 -9.91
N LYS A 75 1.08 -7.82 -9.98
CA LYS A 75 0.46 -8.34 -11.22
C LYS A 75 0.56 -7.37 -12.39
N LYS A 76 0.44 -6.06 -12.15
CA LYS A 76 0.62 -5.06 -13.21
C LYS A 76 2.07 -4.95 -13.67
N VAL A 77 3.03 -5.02 -12.74
CA VAL A 77 4.46 -4.97 -13.06
C VAL A 77 4.92 -6.25 -13.77
N LEU A 78 4.41 -7.42 -13.40
CA LEU A 78 4.79 -8.70 -14.01
C LEU A 78 4.20 -8.93 -15.41
N LYS A 79 3.12 -8.21 -15.74
CA LYS A 79 2.42 -8.32 -17.04
C LYS A 79 2.83 -7.21 -18.03
N ALA A 80 3.60 -6.21 -17.58
CA ALA A 80 4.19 -5.15 -18.39
C ALA A 80 5.61 -5.56 -18.80
#